data_AF-A0A445ESC6-F1
#
_entry.id   AF-A0A445ESC6-F1
#
_cell.length_a   1.000
_cell.length_b   1.000
_cell.length_c   1.000
_cell.angle_alpha   90.00
_cell.angle_beta   90.00
_cell.angle_gamma   90.00
#
_symmetry.space_group_name_H-M   'P 1'
#
loop_
_entity.id
_entity.type
_entity.pdbx_description
1 polymer ?
#
loop_
_entity_poly.entity_id
_entity_poly.type
_entity_poly.pdbx_seq_one_letter_code
_entity_poly.pdbx_strand_id
1 'polypeptide(L)'
;MAGEDSFIVLVHHRGSIKRKTRSGVKFIDKDPLCIIMSFTTSYDDLARSVLQKLGLEGVKQVKKFFYRIPITMLQDTVKYDCFTIGSDEDLQVMFLCRRQFPEVRTPELLAKLVDVVSSSGGSNWNTNTLATVAGSSSSPTFASFAVPAYEPPAPPVASPSFAVDLNGSVGDEVGIAELVLTSVHCAAPAGAGDELFDDVEDDDVDPDMIADDSDDDIAIHYVNG
;
A
#
# COMPACT_ATOMS: atom_id res chain seq x y z
N MET A 1 -26.94 -3.12 0.34
CA MET A 1 -26.46 -2.47 -0.90
C MET A 1 -24.98 -2.77 -1.02
N ALA A 2 -24.59 -3.61 -1.98
CA ALA A 2 -23.18 -3.90 -2.24
C ALA A 2 -22.60 -2.71 -3.02
N GLY A 3 -22.08 -1.71 -2.29
CA GLY A 3 -21.30 -0.65 -2.91
C GLY A 3 -20.04 -1.26 -3.49
N GLU A 4 -19.64 -0.84 -4.68
CA GLU A 4 -18.39 -1.26 -5.30
C GLU A 4 -17.23 -0.80 -4.41
N ASP A 5 -16.74 -1.73 -3.61
CA ASP A 5 -15.85 -1.48 -2.47
C ASP A 5 -14.38 -1.43 -2.93
N SER A 6 -14.18 -0.83 -4.11
CA SER A 6 -12.90 -0.69 -4.80
C SER A 6 -12.65 0.77 -5.19
N PHE A 7 -11.38 1.17 -5.18
CA PHE A 7 -10.96 2.53 -5.50
C PHE A 7 -9.58 2.53 -6.16
N ILE A 8 -9.28 3.66 -6.79
CA ILE A 8 -7.99 3.89 -7.43
C ILE A 8 -6.96 4.31 -6.38
N VAL A 9 -5.77 3.71 -6.46
CA VAL A 9 -4.57 4.07 -5.71
C VAL A 9 -3.49 4.49 -6.70
N LEU A 10 -2.80 5.58 -6.37
CA LEU A 10 -1.65 6.06 -7.12
C LEU A 10 -0.37 5.47 -6.52
N VAL A 11 0.40 4.70 -7.29
CA VAL A 11 1.61 4.04 -6.82
C VAL A 11 2.84 4.63 -7.52
N HIS A 12 3.59 5.44 -6.78
CA HIS A 12 4.92 5.92 -7.13
C HIS A 12 5.91 4.76 -7.03
N HIS A 13 6.86 4.65 -7.95
CA HIS A 13 7.80 3.52 -7.99
C HIS A 13 9.24 3.93 -8.32
N ARG A 14 9.43 5.13 -8.90
CA ARG A 14 10.74 5.76 -9.12
C ARG A 14 10.89 7.05 -8.31
N GLY A 15 9.92 7.32 -7.45
CA GLY A 15 9.85 8.57 -6.72
C GLY A 15 10.69 8.62 -5.45
N SER A 16 10.77 9.82 -4.90
CA SER A 16 11.36 10.09 -3.59
C SER A 16 10.35 10.73 -2.65
N ILE A 17 10.64 10.66 -1.35
CA ILE A 17 9.84 11.27 -0.30
C ILE A 17 10.46 12.63 0.04
N LYS A 18 9.68 13.71 -0.07
CA LYS A 18 10.09 15.06 0.32
C LYS A 18 9.26 15.55 1.50
N ARG A 19 9.93 16.07 2.53
CA ARG A 19 9.27 16.80 3.63
C ARG A 19 8.98 18.24 3.22
N LYS A 20 7.83 18.74 3.64
CA LYS A 20 7.27 20.06 3.37
C LYS A 20 6.73 20.62 4.68
N THR A 21 7.03 21.88 4.97
CA THR A 21 6.64 22.54 6.22
C THR A 21 5.12 22.55 6.42
N ARG A 22 4.36 22.91 5.37
CA ARG A 22 2.90 23.05 5.46
C ARG A 22 2.16 21.71 5.30
N SER A 23 2.47 20.94 4.25
CA SER A 23 1.71 19.73 3.88
C SER A 23 2.31 18.43 4.45
N GLY A 24 3.43 18.48 5.17
CA GLY A 24 4.12 17.29 5.66
C GLY A 24 4.83 16.53 4.55
N VAL A 25 4.47 15.27 4.30
CA VAL A 25 5.11 14.41 3.29
C VAL A 25 4.52 14.62 1.88
N LYS A 26 5.38 14.59 0.86
CA LYS A 26 5.00 14.52 -0.57
C LYS A 26 5.85 13.48 -1.30
N PHE A 27 5.21 12.63 -2.10
CA PHE A 27 5.90 11.76 -3.04
C PHE A 27 6.15 12.51 -4.36
N ILE A 28 7.34 12.34 -4.91
CA ILE A 28 7.77 12.99 -6.15
C ILE A 28 8.11 11.91 -7.15
N ASP A 29 7.18 11.58 -8.03
CA ASP A 29 7.37 10.72 -9.20
C ASP A 29 6.73 11.40 -10.41
N LYS A 30 7.33 11.22 -11.59
CA LYS A 30 6.81 11.77 -12.84
C LYS A 30 5.81 10.81 -13.51
N ASP A 31 5.88 9.53 -13.19
CA ASP A 31 5.11 8.48 -13.86
C ASP A 31 4.55 7.45 -12.86
N PRO A 32 3.65 7.87 -11.95
CA PRO A 32 3.04 6.95 -11.01
C PRO A 32 2.01 6.02 -11.69
N LEU A 33 1.91 4.79 -11.19
CA LEU A 33 0.94 3.81 -11.67
C LEU A 33 -0.44 4.03 -11.05
N CYS A 34 -1.48 3.77 -11.83
CA CYS A 34 -2.85 3.66 -11.34
C CYS A 34 -3.21 2.18 -11.13
N ILE A 35 -3.61 1.83 -9.90
CA ILE A 35 -4.04 0.48 -9.52
C ILE A 35 -5.43 0.57 -8.90
N ILE A 36 -6.35 -0.29 -9.35
CA ILE A 36 -7.65 -0.47 -8.71
C ILE A 36 -7.46 -1.48 -7.59
N MET A 37 -7.92 -1.12 -6.40
CA MET A 37 -7.75 -1.90 -5.18
C MET A 37 -9.10 -2.00 -4.45
N SER A 38 -9.44 -3.18 -3.95
CA SER A 38 -10.59 -3.42 -3.07
C SER A 38 -10.14 -3.55 -1.61
N PHE A 39 -11.07 -3.42 -0.65
CA PHE A 39 -10.77 -3.70 0.77
C PHE A 39 -10.28 -5.14 1.04
N THR A 40 -10.54 -6.06 0.09
CA THR A 40 -10.09 -7.46 0.12
C THR A 40 -8.75 -7.69 -0.56
N THR A 41 -8.15 -6.66 -1.16
CA THR A 41 -6.85 -6.79 -1.82
C THR A 41 -5.79 -7.06 -0.76
N SER A 42 -5.01 -8.13 -0.92
CA SER A 42 -3.87 -8.41 -0.05
C SER A 42 -2.64 -7.58 -0.44
N TYR A 43 -1.69 -7.47 0.47
CA TYR A 43 -0.37 -6.88 0.25
C TYR A 43 0.34 -7.55 -0.93
N ASP A 44 0.30 -8.89 -1.01
CA ASP A 44 0.95 -9.65 -2.07
C ASP A 44 0.28 -9.42 -3.43
N ASP A 45 -1.05 -9.30 -3.47
CA ASP A 45 -1.77 -8.99 -4.70
C ASP A 45 -1.46 -7.58 -5.19
N LEU A 46 -1.38 -6.61 -4.28
CA LEU A 46 -0.95 -5.25 -4.59
C LEU A 46 0.50 -5.24 -5.12
N ALA A 47 1.42 -5.95 -4.45
CA ALA A 47 2.80 -6.07 -4.88
C ALA A 47 2.92 -6.69 -6.27
N ARG A 48 2.18 -7.77 -6.53
CA ARG A 48 2.14 -8.43 -7.84
C ARG A 48 1.58 -7.50 -8.93
N SER A 49 0.50 -6.78 -8.64
CA SER A 49 -0.11 -5.83 -9.56
C SER A 49 0.87 -4.71 -9.97
N VAL A 50 1.66 -4.19 -9.02
CA VAL A 50 2.71 -3.20 -9.30
C VAL A 50 3.78 -3.79 -10.21
N LEU A 51 4.29 -4.98 -9.91
CA LEU A 51 5.35 -5.62 -10.70
C LEU A 51 4.87 -5.96 -12.12
N GLN A 52 3.63 -6.45 -12.26
CA GLN A 52 3.02 -6.77 -13.55
C GLN A 52 2.87 -5.52 -14.43
N LYS A 53 2.33 -4.43 -13.87
CA LYS A 53 2.19 -3.16 -14.59
C LYS A 53 3.52 -2.57 -15.04
N LEU A 54 4.60 -2.84 -14.30
CA LEU A 54 5.96 -2.40 -14.67
C LEU A 54 6.70 -3.39 -15.58
N GLY A 55 6.19 -4.60 -15.79
CA GLY A 55 6.90 -5.65 -16.51
C GLY A 55 8.16 -6.14 -15.76
N LEU A 56 8.16 -6.11 -14.43
CA LEU A 56 9.30 -6.44 -13.57
C LEU A 56 9.10 -7.75 -12.78
N GLU A 57 8.11 -8.55 -13.15
CA GLU A 57 7.84 -9.86 -12.52
C GLU A 57 9.07 -10.78 -12.65
N GLY A 58 9.48 -11.42 -11.55
CA GLY A 58 10.67 -12.27 -11.48
C GLY A 58 12.02 -11.54 -11.44
N VAL A 59 12.07 -10.24 -11.76
CA VAL A 59 13.30 -9.42 -11.75
C VAL A 59 13.40 -8.59 -10.47
N LYS A 60 12.28 -8.00 -10.05
CA LYS A 60 12.18 -7.17 -8.85
C LYS A 60 11.18 -7.77 -7.87
N GLN A 61 11.37 -7.43 -6.60
CA GLN A 61 10.42 -7.65 -5.53
C GLN A 61 10.06 -6.31 -4.86
N VAL A 62 8.81 -6.17 -4.43
CA VAL A 62 8.42 -5.05 -3.56
C VAL A 62 8.91 -5.35 -2.15
N LYS A 63 9.84 -4.55 -1.64
CA LYS A 63 10.35 -4.65 -0.27
C LYS A 63 9.35 -4.13 0.76
N LYS A 64 8.66 -3.03 0.43
CA LYS A 64 7.61 -2.41 1.24
C LYS A 64 6.89 -1.33 0.44
N PHE A 65 5.70 -0.97 0.91
CA PHE A 65 5.02 0.24 0.50
C PHE A 65 5.12 1.32 1.58
N PHE A 66 5.06 2.57 1.15
CA PHE A 66 4.87 3.72 2.01
C PHE A 66 3.57 4.40 1.65
N TYR A 67 2.64 4.51 2.60
CA TYR A 67 1.39 5.24 2.42
C TYR A 67 1.53 6.69 2.88
N ARG A 68 1.09 7.61 2.04
CA ARG A 68 0.98 9.02 2.38
C ARG A 68 -0.27 9.25 3.23
N ILE A 69 -0.16 8.96 4.53
CA ILE A 69 -1.28 8.97 5.47
C ILE A 69 -1.71 10.41 5.82
N PRO A 70 -2.99 10.77 5.68
CA PRO A 70 -3.50 12.04 6.22
C PRO A 70 -3.51 12.01 7.74
N ILE A 71 -2.89 13.00 8.39
CA ILE A 71 -2.87 13.13 9.86
C ILE A 71 -3.93 14.14 10.31
N THR A 72 -3.97 15.30 9.66
CA THR A 72 -4.87 16.39 10.04
C THR A 72 -5.41 17.11 8.81
N MET A 73 -6.64 17.58 8.94
CA MET A 73 -7.31 18.48 8.03
C MET A 73 -7.47 19.81 8.73
N LEU A 74 -6.67 20.82 8.37
CA LEU A 74 -6.79 22.16 8.94
C LEU A 74 -7.15 23.16 7.84
N GLN A 75 -8.30 23.81 7.99
CA GLN A 75 -8.84 24.75 7.00
C GLN A 75 -8.89 24.07 5.61
N ASP A 76 -8.05 24.53 4.68
CA ASP A 76 -7.97 24.03 3.29
C ASP A 76 -6.72 23.18 3.03
N THR A 77 -5.97 22.78 4.07
CA THR A 77 -4.74 22.01 3.91
C THR A 77 -4.79 20.70 4.67
N VAL A 78 -4.49 19.64 3.95
CA VAL A 78 -4.25 18.32 4.52
C VAL A 78 -2.77 18.18 4.84
N LYS A 79 -2.45 17.85 6.09
CA LYS A 79 -1.09 17.50 6.50
C LYS A 79 -0.93 15.99 6.46
N TYR A 80 0.15 15.54 5.82
CA TYR A 80 0.41 14.12 5.62
C TYR A 80 1.67 13.65 6.33
N ASP A 81 1.67 12.41 6.79
CA ASP A 81 2.86 11.65 7.15
C ASP A 81 3.16 10.54 6.13
N CYS A 82 4.18 9.75 6.44
CA CYS A 82 4.53 8.53 5.77
C CYS A 82 4.33 7.32 6.71
N PHE A 83 3.35 6.48 6.43
CA PHE A 83 3.12 5.21 7.11
C PHE A 83 3.79 4.08 6.32
N THR A 84 4.47 3.14 6.98
CA THR A 84 5.04 1.97 6.29
C THR A 84 4.00 0.86 6.27
N ILE A 85 3.76 0.28 5.10
CA ILE A 85 2.90 -0.89 4.94
C ILE A 85 3.80 -2.09 4.66
N GLY A 86 3.78 -3.06 5.58
CA GLY A 86 4.49 -4.33 5.48
C GLY A 86 3.60 -5.56 5.53
N SER A 87 2.30 -5.41 5.80
CA SER A 87 1.33 -6.52 5.89
C SER A 87 -0.07 -6.13 5.44
N ASP A 88 -0.99 -7.10 5.47
CA ASP A 88 -2.42 -6.90 5.17
C ASP A 88 -3.10 -6.02 6.23
N GLU A 89 -2.73 -6.16 7.51
CA GLU A 89 -3.26 -5.33 8.59
C GLU A 89 -2.86 -3.85 8.42
N ASP A 90 -1.62 -3.60 8.01
CA ASP A 90 -1.15 -2.26 7.68
C ASP A 90 -1.92 -1.68 6.49
N LEU A 91 -2.24 -2.52 5.50
CA LEU A 91 -3.03 -2.11 4.34
C LEU A 91 -4.45 -1.71 4.77
N GLN A 92 -5.01 -2.35 5.80
CA GLN A 92 -6.31 -1.99 6.36
C GLN A 92 -6.35 -0.58 6.95
N VAL A 93 -5.23 -0.09 7.50
CA VAL A 93 -5.12 1.30 7.98
C VAL A 93 -5.45 2.29 6.86
N MET A 94 -5.01 2.03 5.62
CA MET A 94 -5.33 2.88 4.48
C MET A 94 -6.84 2.91 4.19
N PHE A 95 -7.53 1.77 4.27
CA PHE A 95 -8.99 1.70 4.07
C PHE A 95 -9.73 2.52 5.15
N LEU A 96 -9.30 2.41 6.40
CA LEU A 96 -9.86 3.18 7.51
C LEU A 96 -9.63 4.68 7.33
N CYS A 97 -8.41 5.10 6.98
CA CYS A 97 -8.11 6.50 6.71
C CYS A 97 -8.96 7.07 5.58
N ARG A 98 -9.21 6.30 4.51
CA ARG A 98 -10.07 6.73 3.40
C ARG A 98 -11.51 6.96 3.84
N ARG A 99 -12.03 6.16 4.76
CA ARG A 99 -13.36 6.33 5.33
C ARG A 99 -13.43 7.54 6.28
N GLN A 100 -12.36 7.79 7.03
CA GLN A 100 -12.27 8.91 7.98
C GLN A 100 -12.05 10.26 7.30
N PHE A 101 -11.33 10.28 6.18
CA PHE A 101 -11.00 11.48 5.42
C PHE A 101 -11.49 11.37 3.98
N PRO A 102 -12.82 11.35 3.74
CA PRO A 102 -13.38 11.18 2.39
C PRO A 102 -13.00 12.30 1.42
N GLU A 103 -12.62 13.48 1.93
CA GLU A 103 -12.13 14.62 1.14
C GLU A 103 -10.74 14.37 0.53
N VAL A 104 -9.98 13.38 1.01
CA VAL A 104 -8.70 12.98 0.39
C VAL A 104 -9.00 12.20 -0.89
N ARG A 105 -8.85 12.90 -2.02
CA ARG A 105 -9.21 12.42 -3.37
C ARG A 105 -8.77 10.97 -3.64
N THR A 106 -7.46 10.71 -3.59
CA THR A 106 -6.87 9.45 -4.05
C THR A 106 -5.71 9.08 -3.12
N PRO A 107 -5.71 7.88 -2.51
CA PRO A 107 -4.57 7.38 -1.76
C PRO A 107 -3.32 7.30 -2.62
N GLU A 108 -2.19 7.68 -2.03
CA GLU A 108 -0.88 7.62 -2.69
C GLU A 108 0.04 6.67 -1.92
N LEU A 109 0.65 5.74 -2.65
CA LEU A 109 1.67 4.83 -2.17
C LEU A 109 3.01 5.08 -2.88
N LEU A 110 4.12 4.83 -2.20
CA LEU A 110 5.44 4.67 -2.81
C LEU A 110 5.91 3.22 -2.61
N ALA A 111 6.13 2.51 -3.71
CA ALA A 111 6.68 1.17 -3.71
C ALA A 111 8.21 1.20 -3.68
N LYS A 112 8.82 0.53 -2.70
CA LYS A 112 10.27 0.32 -2.68
C LYS A 112 10.60 -1.01 -3.34
N LEU A 113 11.14 -0.96 -4.55
CA LEU A 113 11.56 -2.15 -5.30
C LEU A 113 13.00 -2.53 -4.97
N VAL A 114 13.27 -3.84 -4.90
CA VAL A 114 14.62 -4.42 -4.77
C VAL A 114 14.83 -5.50 -5.82
N ASP A 115 16.08 -5.76 -6.21
CA ASP A 115 16.41 -6.86 -7.12
C ASP A 115 16.16 -8.20 -6.44
N VAL A 116 15.50 -9.10 -7.16
CA VAL A 116 15.48 -10.50 -6.78
C VAL A 116 16.89 -11.00 -6.99
N VAL A 117 17.64 -11.19 -5.91
CA VAL A 117 18.98 -11.76 -5.96
C VAL A 117 18.83 -13.16 -6.56
N SER A 118 19.09 -13.28 -7.85
CA SER A 118 19.31 -14.57 -8.46
C SER A 118 20.59 -15.09 -7.84
N SER A 119 20.48 -16.07 -6.93
CA SER A 119 21.61 -16.97 -6.72
C SER A 119 21.83 -17.66 -8.06
N SER A 120 22.62 -17.02 -8.92
CA SER A 120 23.30 -17.69 -10.02
C SER A 120 24.26 -18.66 -9.35
N GLY A 121 23.72 -19.78 -8.84
CA GLY A 121 24.49 -20.89 -8.34
C GLY A 121 25.42 -21.25 -9.48
N GLY A 122 26.71 -20.97 -9.29
CA GLY A 122 27.73 -21.25 -10.29
C GLY A 122 27.58 -22.71 -10.69
N SER A 123 26.98 -22.95 -11.85
CA SER A 123 26.85 -24.27 -12.42
C SER A 123 28.24 -24.63 -12.93
N ASN A 124 29.10 -25.12 -12.02
CA ASN A 124 30.22 -25.93 -12.41
C ASN A 124 29.68 -27.30 -12.83
N TRP A 125 29.06 -27.36 -14.01
CA TRP A 125 28.99 -28.60 -14.75
C TRP A 125 30.33 -28.73 -15.44
N ASN A 126 31.32 -29.25 -14.71
CA ASN A 126 32.52 -29.76 -15.31
C ASN A 126 32.16 -30.95 -16.20
N THR A 127 31.96 -30.62 -17.46
CA THR A 127 32.12 -31.46 -18.63
C THR A 127 33.36 -32.37 -18.52
N ASN A 128 33.13 -33.67 -18.72
CA ASN A 128 34.02 -34.68 -19.31
C ASN A 128 34.88 -35.54 -18.37
N THR A 129 34.32 -36.66 -17.89
CA THR A 129 35.07 -37.94 -17.90
C THR A 129 34.16 -39.06 -18.37
N LEU A 130 34.38 -39.44 -19.62
CA LEU A 130 33.76 -40.56 -20.32
C LEU A 130 34.35 -41.86 -19.75
N ALA A 131 33.55 -42.64 -19.04
CA ALA A 131 33.87 -44.03 -18.72
C ALA A 131 32.61 -44.88 -18.89
N THR A 132 32.52 -45.46 -20.09
CA THR A 132 31.85 -46.71 -20.47
C THR A 132 31.34 -47.54 -19.29
N VAL A 133 30.03 -47.81 -19.22
CA VAL A 133 29.50 -49.14 -18.89
C VAL A 133 28.09 -49.31 -19.47
N ALA A 134 27.94 -50.47 -20.10
CA ALA A 134 26.80 -51.12 -20.72
C ALA A 134 25.39 -50.80 -20.18
N GLY A 135 24.51 -50.48 -21.12
CA GLY A 135 23.36 -51.34 -21.43
C GLY A 135 22.15 -51.25 -20.52
N SER A 136 21.17 -50.43 -20.92
CA SER A 136 19.74 -50.78 -20.80
C SER A 136 18.94 -49.89 -21.75
N SER A 137 18.47 -50.45 -22.86
CA SER A 137 17.43 -49.82 -23.67
C SER A 137 16.08 -50.14 -23.03
N SER A 138 15.39 -49.12 -22.54
CA SER A 138 13.94 -49.16 -22.40
C SER A 138 13.36 -48.05 -23.26
N SER A 139 12.88 -48.43 -24.42
CA SER A 139 12.07 -47.60 -25.31
C SER A 139 10.81 -47.13 -24.57
N PRO A 140 10.54 -45.83 -24.42
CA PRO A 140 9.23 -45.38 -23.95
C PRO A 140 8.23 -45.57 -25.10
N THR A 141 7.31 -46.50 -24.90
CA THR A 141 6.14 -46.67 -25.77
C THR A 141 5.30 -45.40 -25.71
N PHE A 142 5.13 -44.77 -26.87
CA PHE A 142 4.26 -43.63 -27.12
C PHE A 142 2.80 -44.04 -26.81
N ALA A 143 2.29 -43.68 -25.63
CA ALA A 143 0.87 -43.84 -25.32
C ALA A 143 0.10 -42.67 -25.93
N SER A 144 -0.77 -42.99 -26.88
CA SER A 144 -1.61 -42.05 -27.62
C SER A 144 -2.48 -41.20 -26.70
N PHE A 145 -2.57 -39.92 -27.03
CA PHE A 145 -3.65 -39.02 -26.60
C PHE A 145 -4.98 -39.57 -27.12
N ALA A 146 -5.89 -39.92 -26.22
CA ALA A 146 -7.31 -40.08 -26.52
C ALA A 146 -8.07 -38.96 -25.82
N VAL A 147 -8.79 -38.16 -26.60
CA VAL A 147 -9.68 -37.10 -26.15
C VAL A 147 -11.00 -37.75 -25.71
N PRO A 148 -11.48 -37.55 -24.47
CA PRO A 148 -12.85 -37.87 -24.15
C PRO A 148 -13.74 -36.70 -24.60
N ALA A 149 -14.54 -36.95 -25.64
CA ALA A 149 -15.68 -36.11 -25.97
C ALA A 149 -16.69 -36.19 -24.83
N TYR A 150 -16.79 -35.15 -24.01
CA TYR A 150 -17.91 -34.96 -23.10
C TYR A 150 -18.89 -33.96 -23.73
N GLU A 151 -20.08 -34.50 -23.98
CA GLU A 151 -21.33 -33.84 -24.36
C GLU A 151 -21.72 -32.78 -23.32
N PRO A 152 -22.21 -31.58 -23.72
CA PRO A 152 -22.64 -30.56 -22.78
C PRO A 152 -24.04 -30.87 -22.23
N PRO A 153 -24.21 -31.09 -20.92
CA PRO A 153 -25.54 -31.17 -20.32
C PRO A 153 -26.16 -29.77 -20.25
N ALA A 154 -27.38 -29.64 -20.75
CA ALA A 154 -28.21 -28.44 -20.72
C ALA A 154 -28.41 -27.90 -19.28
N PRO A 155 -28.62 -26.58 -19.11
CA PRO A 155 -28.73 -25.96 -17.79
C PRO A 155 -30.05 -26.35 -17.09
N PRO A 156 -30.04 -26.75 -15.81
CA PRO A 156 -31.26 -26.77 -15.01
C PRO A 156 -31.62 -25.34 -14.61
N VAL A 157 -32.67 -24.83 -15.25
CA VAL A 157 -33.49 -23.75 -14.72
C VAL A 157 -34.19 -24.25 -13.47
N ALA A 158 -33.89 -23.67 -12.31
CA ALA A 158 -34.78 -23.69 -11.15
C ALA A 158 -34.43 -22.54 -10.21
N SER A 159 -35.26 -21.50 -10.23
CA SER A 159 -35.32 -20.48 -9.18
C SER A 159 -35.80 -21.12 -7.88
N PRO A 160 -35.17 -20.88 -6.72
CA PRO A 160 -35.81 -21.13 -5.44
C PRO A 160 -36.60 -19.86 -5.07
N SER A 161 -37.92 -19.92 -5.19
CA SER A 161 -38.80 -19.01 -4.47
C SER A 161 -39.03 -19.60 -3.07
N PHE A 162 -38.63 -18.89 -2.02
CA PHE A 162 -39.23 -19.09 -0.71
C PHE A 162 -39.83 -17.76 -0.26
N ALA A 163 -41.13 -17.78 0.00
CA ALA A 163 -41.84 -16.70 0.66
C ALA A 163 -41.41 -16.68 2.13
N VAL A 164 -40.98 -15.51 2.62
CA VAL A 164 -40.87 -15.26 4.06
C VAL A 164 -42.21 -14.73 4.54
N ASP A 165 -42.83 -15.48 5.44
CA ASP A 165 -44.00 -15.10 6.20
C ASP A 165 -43.65 -13.95 7.16
N LEU A 166 -44.44 -12.87 7.13
CA LEU A 166 -44.34 -11.76 8.06
C LEU A 166 -45.45 -11.93 9.09
N ASN A 167 -45.15 -12.51 10.25
CA ASN A 167 -45.99 -12.32 11.42
C ASN A 167 -45.28 -12.52 12.78
N GLY A 168 -45.24 -11.44 13.58
CA GLY A 168 -44.99 -11.40 15.04
C GLY A 168 -43.53 -11.59 15.47
N SER A 169 -42.95 -10.90 16.43
CA SER A 169 -43.48 -10.06 17.51
C SER A 169 -42.27 -9.46 18.26
N VAL A 170 -42.37 -8.18 18.62
CA VAL A 170 -41.80 -7.48 19.80
C VAL A 170 -40.40 -7.87 20.30
N GLY A 171 -39.47 -6.90 20.16
CA GLY A 171 -38.56 -6.48 21.22
C GLY A 171 -37.29 -7.31 21.41
N ASP A 172 -36.15 -6.79 20.93
CA ASP A 172 -34.97 -6.63 21.78
C ASP A 172 -34.03 -5.57 21.18
N GLU A 173 -33.48 -4.76 22.08
CA GLU A 173 -32.73 -3.55 21.80
C GLU A 173 -31.25 -3.94 21.71
N VAL A 174 -30.78 -4.31 20.52
CA VAL A 174 -29.34 -4.59 20.33
C VAL A 174 -28.68 -3.37 19.70
N GLY A 175 -28.06 -2.61 20.58
CA GLY A 175 -27.33 -1.38 20.27
C GLY A 175 -26.34 -1.57 19.13
N ILE A 176 -26.37 -0.60 18.20
CA ILE A 176 -25.24 -0.33 17.33
C ILE A 176 -24.10 0.03 18.27
N ALA A 177 -23.06 -0.81 18.31
CA ALA A 177 -21.80 -0.46 18.92
C ALA A 177 -21.20 0.70 18.10
N GLU A 178 -21.59 1.91 18.47
CA GLU A 178 -20.91 3.14 18.12
C GLU A 178 -19.51 3.05 18.74
N LEU A 179 -18.53 2.65 17.93
CA LEU A 179 -17.13 2.82 18.31
C LEU A 179 -16.81 4.31 18.25
N VAL A 180 -17.24 5.02 19.29
CA VAL A 180 -16.75 6.35 19.63
C VAL A 180 -15.25 6.20 19.87
N LEU A 181 -14.44 6.59 18.90
CA LEU A 181 -13.03 6.85 19.14
C LEU A 181 -12.97 8.02 20.13
N THR A 182 -12.67 7.70 21.39
CA THR A 182 -12.44 8.69 22.43
C THR A 182 -11.32 9.60 21.97
N SER A 183 -11.66 10.84 21.62
CA SER A 183 -10.70 11.93 21.48
C SER A 183 -9.99 12.09 22.83
N VAL A 184 -8.79 11.53 22.96
CA VAL A 184 -7.91 11.81 24.11
C VAL A 184 -7.45 13.26 23.97
N HIS A 185 -8.24 14.17 24.52
CA HIS A 185 -7.85 15.55 24.70
C HIS A 185 -6.90 15.58 25.89
N CYS A 186 -5.59 15.68 25.65
CA CYS A 186 -4.60 15.84 26.71
C CYS A 186 -4.88 17.17 27.44
N ALA A 187 -5.37 17.08 28.67
CA ALA A 187 -5.36 18.19 29.60
C ALA A 187 -3.93 18.38 30.13
N ALA A 188 -3.44 19.61 30.08
CA ALA A 188 -2.13 19.98 30.64
C ALA A 188 -2.11 19.76 32.16
N PRO A 189 -1.14 19.03 32.72
CA PRO A 189 -0.97 18.99 34.16
C PRO A 189 -0.16 20.22 34.60
N ALA A 190 -0.78 21.06 35.40
CA ALA A 190 -0.10 22.12 36.13
C ALA A 190 0.62 21.51 37.35
N GLY A 191 1.92 21.80 37.48
CA GLY A 191 2.53 22.09 38.78
C GLY A 191 3.43 21.03 39.43
N ALA A 192 4.74 21.33 39.34
CA ALA A 192 5.76 21.24 40.40
C ALA A 192 6.29 19.87 40.87
N GLY A 193 7.62 19.73 40.83
CA GLY A 193 8.36 18.74 41.61
C GLY A 193 9.72 18.39 41.02
N ASP A 194 10.75 19.05 41.52
CA ASP A 194 12.19 18.88 41.32
C ASP A 194 12.68 17.47 41.70
N GLU A 195 13.53 16.83 40.87
CA GLU A 195 14.68 16.01 41.29
C GLU A 195 15.42 15.37 40.10
N LEU A 196 16.58 15.97 39.79
CA LEU A 196 17.89 15.32 39.59
C LEU A 196 17.96 13.98 38.84
N PHE A 197 18.51 14.01 37.63
CA PHE A 197 19.67 13.18 37.30
C PHE A 197 20.63 13.95 36.37
N ASP A 198 21.84 14.12 36.88
CA ASP A 198 23.03 14.64 36.22
C ASP A 198 23.54 13.68 35.12
N ASP A 199 23.91 14.32 34.01
CA ASP A 199 25.15 14.15 33.22
C ASP A 199 25.42 12.86 32.40
N VAL A 200 25.55 13.02 31.08
CA VAL A 200 26.83 13.01 30.34
C VAL A 200 26.61 13.59 28.94
N GLU A 201 27.44 14.57 28.61
CA GLU A 201 27.63 15.22 27.32
C GLU A 201 27.95 14.25 26.17
N ASP A 202 27.46 14.59 24.97
CA ASP A 202 28.40 14.72 23.84
C ASP A 202 27.94 15.90 22.97
N ASP A 203 28.77 16.93 23.00
CA ASP A 203 28.73 18.12 22.17
C ASP A 203 29.15 17.75 20.74
N ASP A 204 28.28 17.99 19.76
CA ASP A 204 28.73 18.15 18.36
C ASP A 204 28.00 19.34 17.75
N VAL A 205 28.47 20.52 18.17
CA VAL A 205 28.20 21.84 17.58
C VAL A 205 28.98 21.88 16.25
N ASP A 206 28.31 22.05 15.10
CA ASP A 206 28.29 23.38 14.50
C ASP A 206 26.98 23.70 13.74
N PRO A 207 26.18 24.68 14.19
CA PRO A 207 25.06 25.23 13.46
C PRO A 207 25.55 26.40 12.61
N ASP A 208 26.09 26.12 11.41
CA ASP A 208 26.62 27.19 10.56
C ASP A 208 25.72 27.55 9.37
N MET A 209 25.29 28.82 9.44
CA MET A 209 24.81 29.74 8.40
C MET A 209 23.34 29.64 7.93
N ILE A 210 22.51 30.35 8.70
CA ILE A 210 21.39 31.14 8.17
C ILE A 210 21.86 32.06 7.02
N ALA A 211 21.19 31.98 5.88
CA ALA A 211 21.03 33.10 4.98
C ALA A 211 19.53 33.33 4.83
N ASP A 212 19.06 34.32 5.60
CA ASP A 212 17.80 35.01 5.43
C ASP A 212 17.97 35.95 4.24
N ASP A 213 17.41 35.59 3.08
CA ASP A 213 17.24 36.55 1.98
C ASP A 213 15.75 36.76 1.75
N SER A 214 15.36 37.92 2.27
CA SER A 214 14.11 38.64 2.24
C SER A 214 13.36 38.65 0.90
N ASP A 215 12.04 38.65 1.03
CA ASP A 215 11.05 39.10 0.04
C ASP A 215 11.46 40.43 -0.63
N ASP A 216 11.48 40.45 -1.97
CA ASP A 216 11.37 41.68 -2.74
C ASP A 216 10.00 41.74 -3.41
N ASP A 217 9.15 42.60 -2.84
CA ASP A 217 7.96 43.16 -3.47
C ASP A 217 8.37 43.97 -4.69
N ILE A 218 8.05 43.48 -5.90
CA ILE A 218 8.10 44.32 -7.10
C ILE A 218 6.67 44.66 -7.51
N ALA A 219 6.19 45.75 -6.94
CA ALA A 219 5.08 46.52 -7.48
C ALA A 219 5.43 46.98 -8.91
N ILE A 220 4.72 46.45 -9.91
CA ILE A 220 4.73 47.01 -11.26
C ILE A 220 3.41 47.72 -11.55
N HIS A 221 3.60 49.00 -11.87
CA HIS A 221 2.65 50.06 -12.17
C HIS A 221 1.70 49.69 -13.32
N TYR A 222 0.40 49.91 -13.14
CA TYR A 222 -0.54 49.98 -14.26
C TYR A 222 -0.22 51.22 -15.11
N VAL A 223 0.06 51.01 -16.40
CA VAL A 223 0.01 52.05 -17.42
C VAL A 223 -1.32 51.85 -18.16
N ASN A 224 -2.22 52.82 -18.01
CA ASN A 224 -3.47 52.88 -18.78
C ASN A 224 -3.15 53.13 -20.26
N GLY A 225 -3.75 52.32 -21.12
CA GLY A 225 -4.01 52.61 -22.53
C GLY A 225 -5.50 52.79 -22.74
#